data_AF-A0A976LIU5-F1
#
_entry.id   AF-A0A976LIU5-F1
#
_cell.length_a   1.000
_cell.length_b   1.000
_cell.length_c   1.000
_cell.angle_alpha   90.00
_cell.angle_beta   90.00
_cell.angle_gamma   90.00
#
_symmetry.space_group_name_H-M   'P 1'
#
loop_
_entity.id
_entity.type
_entity.pdbx_description
1 polymer ?
#
loop_
_entity_poly.entity_id
_entity_poly.type
_entity_poly.pdbx_seq_one_letter_code
_entity_poly.pdbx_strand_id
1 'polypeptide(L)'
;MCFKKIFEWLKPDPVILDPINAQLALLSFGIDDYPGTQNDLDECLHDLDIARDKLIKYWPDFLIKRFEDDQVTRRFFKDQLAEALKQHWDTVIMFMDCCFSEDNTRNPGNGKVRFVPLEKKFKFRKIRKSFIRAIEMKWIAFSACQDYQTAADGCFTPLSMNELKPDITYRQWAEATKKKIAKSGFKQISEMQGPDCLLDKKVFSDKTLMIQYSGHGTYGQDYNHDEEDGQDEMMYVFDGCIVDDELSEILSVI
;
A
#
# COMPACT_ATOMS: atom_id res chain seq x y z
N MET A 1 -21.56 -28.41 0.87
CA MET A 1 -21.14 -27.10 1.44
C MET A 1 -20.54 -27.39 2.81
N CYS A 2 -19.27 -27.05 3.02
CA CYS A 2 -18.50 -27.49 4.18
C CYS A 2 -18.67 -26.50 5.34
N PHE A 3 -19.23 -26.97 6.46
CA PHE A 3 -19.55 -26.17 7.66
C PHE A 3 -18.35 -25.43 8.29
N LYS A 4 -17.11 -25.78 7.93
CA LYS A 4 -15.90 -25.08 8.40
C LYS A 4 -15.81 -23.62 7.93
N LYS A 5 -16.24 -23.31 6.71
CA LYS A 5 -16.14 -21.95 6.14
C LYS A 5 -17.06 -20.92 6.80
N ILE A 6 -18.15 -21.38 7.43
CA ILE A 6 -19.10 -20.50 8.13
C ILE A 6 -18.51 -19.98 9.45
N PHE A 7 -17.62 -20.74 10.09
CA PHE A 7 -16.97 -20.33 11.35
C PHE A 7 -15.82 -19.34 11.14
N GLU A 8 -15.13 -19.37 10.00
CA GLU A 8 -14.06 -18.41 9.68
C GLU A 8 -14.61 -16.99 9.46
N TRP A 9 -15.79 -16.85 8.86
CA TRP A 9 -16.51 -15.58 8.70
C TRP A 9 -17.07 -14.99 10.01
N LEU A 10 -17.06 -15.77 11.11
CA LEU A 10 -17.55 -15.36 12.43
C LEU A 10 -16.41 -15.05 13.40
N LYS A 11 -15.14 -15.08 12.96
CA LYS A 11 -14.03 -14.61 13.79
C LYS A 11 -14.28 -13.12 14.09
N PRO A 12 -14.22 -12.70 15.37
CA PRO A 12 -14.27 -11.27 15.68
C PRO A 12 -13.12 -10.58 14.95
N ASP A 13 -13.39 -9.37 14.44
CA ASP A 13 -12.35 -8.53 13.86
C ASP A 13 -11.16 -8.48 14.83
N PRO A 14 -9.91 -8.55 14.33
CA PRO A 14 -8.75 -8.47 15.20
C PRO A 14 -8.79 -7.18 16.02
N VAL A 15 -8.16 -7.20 17.19
CA VAL A 15 -8.23 -6.09 18.15
C VAL A 15 -7.71 -4.80 17.50
N ILE A 16 -8.50 -3.73 17.59
CA ILE A 16 -8.08 -2.38 17.19
C ILE A 16 -6.82 -2.02 17.97
N LEU A 17 -5.84 -1.44 17.29
CA LEU A 17 -4.54 -1.17 17.89
C LEU A 17 -4.63 -0.35 19.17
N ASP A 18 -3.93 -0.81 20.22
CA ASP A 18 -3.60 0.04 21.36
C ASP A 18 -2.87 1.31 20.86
N PRO A 19 -3.00 2.45 21.57
CA PRO A 19 -2.33 3.69 21.20
C PRO A 19 -0.85 3.48 20.86
N ILE A 20 -0.41 4.06 19.74
CA ILE A 20 0.94 3.97 19.20
C ILE A 20 1.82 5.02 19.89
N ASN A 21 2.25 4.72 21.10
CA ASN A 21 3.19 5.58 21.80
C ASN A 21 4.63 5.34 21.31
N ALA A 22 4.92 5.73 20.06
CA ALA A 22 6.23 5.57 19.43
C ALA A 22 6.58 6.78 18.56
N GLN A 23 7.88 7.05 18.45
CA GLN A 23 8.40 8.08 17.54
C GLN A 23 8.32 7.62 16.07
N LEU A 24 8.55 6.32 15.83
CA LEU A 24 8.51 5.69 14.53
C LEU A 24 7.62 4.47 14.61
N ALA A 25 6.66 4.35 13.69
CA ALA A 25 5.76 3.20 13.66
C ALA A 25 5.50 2.71 12.23
N LEU A 26 5.45 1.39 12.08
CA LEU A 26 5.08 0.68 10.85
C LEU A 26 3.76 -0.05 11.09
N LEU A 27 2.75 0.24 10.29
CA LEU A 27 1.64 -0.66 10.07
C LEU A 27 1.88 -1.41 8.75
N SER A 28 2.02 -2.72 8.82
CA SER A 28 2.40 -3.57 7.69
C SER A 28 1.26 -4.55 7.40
N PHE A 29 0.68 -4.46 6.21
CA PHE A 29 -0.46 -5.25 5.76
C PHE A 29 -0.07 -6.06 4.53
N GLY A 30 -0.25 -7.38 4.58
CA GLY A 30 0.16 -8.29 3.51
C GLY A 30 -0.91 -9.33 3.25
N ILE A 31 -1.14 -9.66 1.98
CA ILE A 31 -2.14 -10.66 1.59
C ILE A 31 -1.57 -11.54 0.50
N ASP A 32 -1.37 -12.81 0.84
CA ASP A 32 -1.01 -13.88 -0.08
C ASP A 32 -2.22 -14.80 -0.36
N ASP A 33 -3.09 -15.05 0.63
CA ASP A 33 -4.30 -15.87 0.48
C ASP A 33 -5.54 -15.03 0.12
N TYR A 34 -6.15 -15.31 -1.04
CA TYR A 34 -7.42 -14.72 -1.50
C TYR A 34 -8.50 -15.82 -1.63
N PRO A 35 -9.15 -16.22 -0.52
CA PRO A 35 -9.95 -17.43 -0.48
C PRO A 35 -11.10 -17.48 -1.48
N GLY A 36 -11.18 -18.59 -2.21
CA GLY A 36 -12.22 -18.81 -3.21
C GLY A 36 -11.96 -18.13 -4.55
N THR A 37 -10.76 -17.56 -4.74
CA THR A 37 -10.24 -17.12 -6.03
C THR A 37 -9.13 -18.08 -6.51
N GLN A 38 -8.51 -17.79 -7.66
CA GLN A 38 -7.26 -18.42 -8.11
C GLN A 38 -6.11 -17.39 -8.15
N ASN A 39 -6.22 -16.33 -7.35
CA ASN A 39 -5.35 -15.16 -7.40
C ASN A 39 -4.43 -15.09 -6.17
N ASP A 40 -4.02 -16.23 -5.62
CA ASP A 40 -3.10 -16.23 -4.48
C ASP A 40 -1.70 -15.74 -4.91
N LEU A 41 -1.09 -14.90 -4.08
CA LEU A 41 0.29 -14.41 -4.20
C LEU A 41 1.21 -15.20 -3.26
N ASP A 42 2.53 -15.12 -3.45
CA ASP A 42 3.47 -15.92 -2.66
C ASP A 42 4.55 -15.07 -1.93
N GLU A 43 4.66 -13.77 -2.22
CA GLU A 43 5.76 -12.93 -1.76
C GLU A 43 5.31 -11.72 -0.90
N CYS A 44 4.01 -11.49 -0.70
CA CYS A 44 3.56 -10.30 0.01
C CYS A 44 3.93 -10.36 1.49
N LEU A 45 3.78 -11.54 2.11
CA LEU A 45 4.18 -11.73 3.50
C LEU A 45 5.71 -11.64 3.67
N HIS A 46 6.47 -12.02 2.64
CA HIS A 46 7.92 -11.87 2.62
C HIS A 46 8.36 -10.41 2.51
N ASP A 47 7.68 -9.61 1.69
CA ASP A 47 7.92 -8.17 1.55
C ASP A 47 7.77 -7.43 2.89
N LEU A 48 6.77 -7.81 3.69
CA LEU A 48 6.59 -7.26 5.03
C LEU A 48 7.80 -7.56 5.93
N ASP A 49 8.37 -8.77 5.84
CA ASP A 49 9.57 -9.14 6.61
C ASP A 49 10.80 -8.36 6.16
N ILE A 50 10.98 -8.16 4.86
CA ILE A 50 12.08 -7.37 4.32
C ILE A 50 12.03 -5.92 4.81
N ALA A 51 10.84 -5.31 4.78
CA ALA A 51 10.63 -3.97 5.31
C ALA A 51 10.92 -3.91 6.81
N ARG A 52 10.36 -4.84 7.59
CA ARG A 52 10.64 -4.97 9.04
C ARG A 52 12.14 -5.02 9.30
N ASP A 53 12.83 -5.98 8.69
CA ASP A 53 14.25 -6.26 8.97
C ASP A 53 15.15 -5.09 8.58
N LYS A 54 14.83 -4.39 7.49
CA LYS A 54 15.58 -3.20 7.07
C LYS A 54 15.35 -2.03 8.01
N LEU A 55 14.12 -1.81 8.46
CA LEU A 55 13.78 -0.71 9.37
C LEU A 55 14.43 -0.94 10.74
N ILE A 56 14.26 -2.10 11.37
CA ILE A 56 14.85 -2.37 12.70
C ILE A 56 16.38 -2.38 12.67
N LYS A 57 16.99 -2.70 11.52
CA LYS A 57 18.45 -2.64 11.35
C LYS A 57 19.01 -1.22 11.52
N TYR A 58 18.27 -0.21 11.06
CA TYR A 58 18.73 1.19 11.12
C TYR A 58 18.06 2.00 12.23
N TRP A 59 16.82 1.65 12.57
CA TRP A 59 15.99 2.26 13.61
C TRP A 59 15.43 1.16 14.51
N PRO A 60 16.21 0.65 15.49
CA PRO A 60 15.80 -0.47 16.34
C PRO A 60 14.52 -0.21 17.15
N ASP A 61 14.18 1.06 17.39
CA ASP A 61 13.00 1.47 18.16
C ASP A 61 11.74 1.64 17.29
N PHE A 62 11.77 1.22 16.01
CA PHE A 62 10.56 1.21 15.17
C PHE A 62 9.50 0.30 15.80
N LEU A 63 8.33 0.85 16.14
CA LEU A 63 7.21 0.03 16.56
C LEU A 63 6.60 -0.64 15.33
N ILE A 64 6.53 -1.97 15.31
CA ILE A 64 6.04 -2.71 14.14
C ILE A 64 4.77 -3.45 14.50
N LYS A 65 3.72 -3.21 13.71
CA LYS A 65 2.42 -3.87 13.79
C LYS A 65 2.15 -4.50 12.42
N ARG A 66 2.03 -5.82 12.40
CA ARG A 66 1.93 -6.65 11.19
C ARG A 66 0.58 -7.37 11.16
N PHE A 67 -0.05 -7.38 10.00
CA PHE A 67 -1.36 -7.98 9.77
C PHE A 67 -1.37 -8.71 8.43
N GLU A 68 -1.95 -9.91 8.42
CA GLU A 68 -1.76 -10.88 7.33
C GLU A 68 -3.09 -11.52 6.93
N ASP A 69 -3.27 -11.75 5.64
CA ASP A 69 -4.36 -12.55 5.05
C ASP A 69 -5.74 -12.23 5.63
N ASP A 70 -6.35 -13.17 6.37
CA ASP A 70 -7.72 -13.07 6.92
C ASP A 70 -7.91 -11.92 7.92
N GLN A 71 -6.82 -11.34 8.42
CA GLN A 71 -6.86 -10.15 9.25
C GLN A 71 -7.04 -8.87 8.43
N VAL A 72 -6.57 -8.84 7.18
CA VAL A 72 -6.56 -7.64 6.33
C VAL A 72 -7.91 -7.52 5.62
N THR A 73 -8.97 -7.27 6.39
CA THR A 73 -10.30 -6.96 5.85
C THR A 73 -10.43 -5.45 5.58
N ARG A 74 -11.40 -5.06 4.74
CA ARG A 74 -11.70 -3.65 4.43
C ARG A 74 -11.97 -2.85 5.70
N ARG A 75 -12.75 -3.43 6.63
CA ARG A 75 -13.07 -2.79 7.89
C ARG A 75 -11.82 -2.67 8.76
N PHE A 76 -11.10 -3.77 8.96
CA PHE A 76 -9.94 -3.80 9.83
C PHE A 76 -8.85 -2.85 9.35
N PHE A 77 -8.49 -2.89 8.07
CA PHE A 77 -7.50 -1.99 7.47
C PHE A 77 -7.85 -0.51 7.73
N LYS A 78 -9.11 -0.13 7.44
CA LYS A 78 -9.58 1.26 7.63
C LYS A 78 -9.61 1.68 9.09
N ASP A 79 -10.08 0.80 9.98
CA ASP A 79 -10.13 1.07 11.42
C ASP A 79 -8.71 1.27 11.99
N GLN A 80 -7.75 0.44 11.56
CA GLN A 80 -6.35 0.58 11.99
C GLN A 80 -5.68 1.85 11.46
N LEU A 81 -5.91 2.18 10.19
CA LEU A 81 -5.41 3.41 9.59
C LEU A 81 -5.98 4.62 10.33
N ALA A 82 -7.31 4.68 10.51
CA ALA A 82 -7.98 5.78 11.17
C ALA A 82 -7.53 5.95 12.63
N GLU A 83 -7.33 4.86 13.38
CA GLU A 83 -6.87 4.93 14.76
C GLU A 83 -5.41 5.40 14.86
N ALA A 84 -4.54 4.93 13.97
CA ALA A 84 -3.15 5.37 13.95
C ALA A 84 -3.02 6.85 13.64
N LEU A 85 -3.81 7.38 12.71
CA LEU A 85 -3.75 8.79 12.29
C LEU A 85 -4.19 9.79 13.38
N LYS A 86 -4.94 9.36 14.40
CA LYS A 86 -5.32 10.21 15.55
C LYS A 86 -4.14 10.71 16.38
N GLN A 87 -2.94 10.15 16.18
CA GLN A 87 -1.81 10.35 17.09
C GLN A 87 -0.88 11.50 16.70
N HIS A 88 -1.29 12.35 15.75
CA HIS A 88 -0.56 13.52 15.27
C HIS A 88 0.89 13.19 14.89
N TRP A 89 1.06 12.82 13.62
CA TRP A 89 2.35 12.47 13.02
C TRP A 89 2.91 13.68 12.27
N ASP A 90 4.23 13.87 12.34
CA ASP A 90 4.92 14.89 11.55
C ASP A 90 5.08 14.46 10.09
N THR A 91 5.09 13.15 9.85
CA THR A 91 5.19 12.55 8.52
C THR A 91 4.40 11.25 8.46
N VAL A 92 3.55 11.13 7.45
CA VAL A 92 2.82 9.89 7.12
C VAL A 92 3.28 9.42 5.76
N ILE A 93 3.59 8.12 5.65
CA ILE A 93 4.06 7.49 4.42
C ILE A 93 3.11 6.35 4.07
N MET A 94 2.52 6.41 2.88
CA MET A 94 1.82 5.29 2.24
C MET A 94 2.81 4.58 1.32
N PHE A 95 3.22 3.37 1.66
CA PHE A 95 4.15 2.54 0.90
C PHE A 95 3.38 1.37 0.28
N MET A 96 3.02 1.54 -0.99
CA MET A 96 2.03 0.72 -1.69
C MET A 96 2.74 -0.19 -2.70
N ASP A 97 2.82 -1.48 -2.38
CA ASP A 97 3.36 -2.53 -3.24
C ASP A 97 2.25 -3.33 -3.92
N CYS A 98 1.44 -2.63 -4.72
CA CYS A 98 0.34 -3.15 -5.50
C CYS A 98 0.27 -2.45 -6.88
N CYS A 99 -0.41 -3.05 -7.87
CA CYS A 99 -0.61 -2.45 -9.20
C CYS A 99 -2.07 -2.22 -9.51
N PHE A 100 -2.36 -1.14 -10.22
CA PHE A 100 -3.73 -0.75 -10.58
C PHE A 100 -4.01 -0.76 -12.10
N SER A 101 -3.02 -1.06 -12.95
CA SER A 101 -3.12 -0.84 -14.41
C SER A 101 -3.82 -1.95 -15.23
N GLU A 102 -4.51 -1.52 -16.29
CA GLU A 102 -5.28 -2.31 -17.27
C GLU A 102 -4.51 -3.24 -18.24
N ASP A 103 -3.21 -3.00 -18.46
CA ASP A 103 -2.51 -3.58 -19.62
C ASP A 103 -2.00 -5.02 -19.37
N ASN A 104 -2.93 -5.98 -19.34
CA ASN A 104 -2.66 -7.43 -19.31
C ASN A 104 -1.80 -7.95 -20.48
N THR A 105 -1.42 -7.11 -21.46
CA THR A 105 -0.57 -7.52 -22.59
C THR A 105 0.93 -7.30 -22.34
N ARG A 106 1.31 -6.58 -21.28
CA ARG A 106 2.71 -6.31 -20.95
C ARG A 106 3.26 -7.31 -19.94
N ASN A 107 3.78 -8.43 -20.45
CA ASN A 107 4.53 -9.40 -19.66
C ASN A 107 5.67 -8.70 -18.86
N PRO A 108 5.56 -8.59 -17.52
CA PRO A 108 6.56 -7.89 -16.70
C PRO A 108 7.85 -8.71 -16.52
N GLY A 109 7.86 -9.97 -16.95
CA GLY A 109 8.96 -10.91 -16.79
C GLY A 109 8.46 -12.26 -16.27
N ASN A 110 9.38 -13.14 -15.84
CA ASN A 110 9.01 -14.42 -15.21
C ASN A 110 8.54 -14.18 -13.76
N GLY A 111 7.23 -14.07 -13.51
CA GLY A 111 6.66 -13.97 -12.16
C GLY A 111 5.13 -13.76 -12.16
N LYS A 112 4.48 -13.97 -11.01
CA LYS A 112 3.07 -13.60 -10.79
C LYS A 112 2.93 -12.07 -10.84
N VAL A 113 1.77 -11.60 -11.29
CA VAL A 113 1.45 -10.18 -11.39
C VAL A 113 0.56 -9.75 -10.24
N ARG A 114 0.80 -8.59 -9.63
CA ARG A 114 -0.02 -8.06 -8.52
C ARG A 114 -1.25 -7.30 -9.02
N PHE A 115 -1.97 -7.88 -9.98
CA PHE A 115 -3.15 -7.29 -10.60
C PHE A 115 -4.24 -8.35 -10.81
N VAL A 116 -5.49 -8.03 -10.42
CA VAL A 116 -6.67 -8.87 -10.65
C VAL A 116 -7.75 -8.04 -11.35
N PRO A 117 -8.21 -8.39 -12.55
CA PRO A 117 -9.35 -7.70 -13.18
C PRO A 117 -10.67 -8.05 -12.49
N LEU A 118 -11.56 -7.06 -12.31
CA LEU A 118 -12.88 -7.31 -11.73
C LEU A 118 -13.79 -8.08 -12.70
N GLU A 119 -14.20 -9.30 -12.36
CA GLU A 119 -15.22 -10.05 -13.14
C GLU A 119 -16.62 -9.42 -13.06
N LYS A 120 -16.89 -8.65 -11.98
CA LYS A 120 -18.17 -7.98 -11.75
C LYS A 120 -17.94 -6.50 -11.53
N LYS A 121 -18.73 -5.67 -12.23
CA LYS A 121 -18.80 -4.23 -11.97
C LYS A 121 -19.37 -3.99 -10.57
N PHE A 122 -18.52 -3.60 -9.63
CA PHE A 122 -18.98 -3.10 -8.35
C PHE A 122 -19.59 -1.70 -8.55
N LYS A 123 -20.74 -1.47 -7.91
CA LYS A 123 -21.34 -0.13 -7.83
C LYS A 123 -20.86 0.49 -6.52
N PHE A 124 -19.81 1.30 -6.59
CA PHE A 124 -19.36 2.05 -5.45
C PHE A 124 -20.31 3.22 -5.18
N ARG A 125 -20.44 3.60 -3.92
CA ARG A 125 -21.23 4.77 -3.53
C ARG A 125 -20.46 5.99 -4.01
N LYS A 126 -21.13 6.90 -4.73
CA LYS A 126 -20.55 8.16 -5.19
C LYS A 126 -20.08 8.98 -3.97
N ILE A 127 -18.78 9.00 -3.69
CA ILE A 127 -18.18 9.89 -2.71
C ILE A 127 -17.97 11.24 -3.41
N ARG A 128 -18.33 12.34 -2.75
CA ARG A 128 -18.14 13.69 -3.31
C ARG A 128 -16.69 14.10 -3.04
N LYS A 129 -15.87 14.04 -4.10
CA LYS A 129 -14.55 14.65 -4.33
C LYS A 129 -13.67 14.99 -3.13
N SER A 130 -12.42 14.55 -3.24
CA SER A 130 -11.28 15.22 -2.65
C SER A 130 -10.33 15.73 -3.76
N PHE A 131 -10.37 17.04 -4.01
CA PHE A 131 -9.56 17.79 -4.97
C PHE A 131 -8.06 17.85 -4.56
N ILE A 132 -7.44 16.72 -4.17
CA ILE A 132 -6.14 16.69 -3.47
C ILE A 132 -4.96 16.24 -4.36
N ARG A 133 -5.09 16.17 -5.69
CA ARG A 133 -3.93 15.78 -6.54
C ARG A 133 -2.70 16.73 -6.52
N ALA A 134 -2.72 17.88 -5.81
CA ALA A 134 -1.49 18.70 -5.71
C ALA A 134 -1.37 19.73 -4.56
N ILE A 135 -2.45 20.30 -4.01
CA ILE A 135 -2.33 21.57 -3.26
C ILE A 135 -2.27 21.40 -1.72
N GLU A 136 -2.74 20.29 -1.15
CA GLU A 136 -2.78 20.09 0.32
C GLU A 136 -2.40 18.67 0.79
N MET A 137 -1.71 17.86 -0.03
CA MET A 137 -1.18 16.60 0.48
C MET A 137 -0.24 16.89 1.67
N LYS A 138 -0.39 16.16 2.78
CA LYS A 138 0.50 16.28 3.97
C LYS A 138 1.26 14.99 4.26
N TRP A 139 1.30 14.09 3.29
CA TRP A 139 1.85 12.76 3.40
C TRP A 139 2.61 12.41 2.13
N ILE A 140 3.41 11.34 2.20
CA ILE A 140 4.25 10.84 1.10
C ILE A 140 3.64 9.54 0.58
N ALA A 141 3.42 9.43 -0.72
CA ALA A 141 3.01 8.20 -1.39
C ALA A 141 4.23 7.57 -2.08
N PHE A 142 4.44 6.28 -1.88
CA PHE A 142 5.35 5.44 -2.65
C PHE A 142 4.52 4.37 -3.34
N SER A 143 4.61 4.28 -4.67
CA SER A 143 3.87 3.30 -5.46
C SER A 143 4.82 2.42 -6.26
N ALA A 144 4.54 1.11 -6.32
CA ALA A 144 5.39 0.13 -7.00
C ALA A 144 5.50 0.34 -8.53
N CYS A 145 4.47 0.93 -9.12
CA CYS A 145 4.36 1.20 -10.55
C CYS A 145 3.62 2.52 -10.81
N GLN A 146 3.77 3.05 -12.02
CA GLN A 146 2.88 4.08 -12.59
C GLN A 146 1.53 3.44 -12.98
N ASP A 147 0.49 4.27 -13.07
CA ASP A 147 -0.92 3.90 -13.33
C ASP A 147 -1.12 3.05 -14.60
N TYR A 148 -0.19 3.11 -15.56
CA TYR A 148 -0.24 2.34 -16.82
C TYR A 148 0.66 1.08 -16.85
N GLN A 149 1.17 0.62 -15.69
CA GLN A 149 2.08 -0.52 -15.61
C GLN A 149 1.72 -1.52 -14.51
N THR A 150 2.04 -2.79 -14.77
CA THR A 150 1.94 -3.87 -13.77
C THR A 150 3.26 -3.99 -12.99
N ALA A 151 3.17 -4.00 -11.66
CA ALA A 151 4.26 -4.39 -10.77
C ALA A 151 4.38 -5.93 -10.69
N ALA A 152 5.63 -6.38 -10.69
CA ALA A 152 5.95 -7.79 -10.47
C ALA A 152 5.92 -8.11 -8.97
N ASP A 153 5.44 -9.32 -8.64
CA ASP A 153 5.50 -9.86 -7.29
C ASP A 153 6.96 -9.92 -6.78
N GLY A 154 7.23 -9.48 -5.55
CA GLY A 154 8.56 -9.49 -4.94
C GLY A 154 9.59 -8.52 -5.57
N CYS A 155 9.14 -7.44 -6.23
CA CYS A 155 10.04 -6.50 -6.91
C CYS A 155 10.24 -5.18 -6.16
N PHE A 156 9.18 -4.46 -5.82
CA PHE A 156 9.30 -3.08 -5.35
C PHE A 156 9.84 -3.00 -3.93
N THR A 157 9.21 -3.69 -2.98
CA THR A 157 9.65 -3.67 -1.58
C THR A 157 11.11 -4.12 -1.42
N PRO A 158 11.57 -5.25 -2.00
CA PRO A 158 12.95 -5.71 -1.81
C PRO A 158 13.98 -4.74 -2.39
N LEU A 159 13.71 -4.19 -3.58
CA LEU A 159 14.62 -3.26 -4.24
C LEU A 159 14.62 -1.89 -3.56
N SER A 160 13.46 -1.40 -3.13
CA SER A 160 13.34 -0.14 -2.41
C SER A 160 14.03 -0.20 -1.06
N MET A 161 13.73 -1.25 -0.28
CA MET A 161 14.33 -1.44 1.04
C MET A 161 15.84 -1.55 0.91
N ASN A 162 16.39 -2.26 -0.08
CA ASN A 162 17.85 -2.34 -0.29
C ASN A 162 18.53 -0.95 -0.34
N GLU A 163 17.89 0.00 -1.01
CA GLU A 163 18.44 1.36 -1.22
C GLU A 163 18.17 2.32 -0.04
N LEU A 164 17.31 1.95 0.92
CA LEU A 164 17.05 2.74 2.13
C LEU A 164 18.29 2.81 3.04
N LYS A 165 18.64 4.02 3.49
CA LYS A 165 19.79 4.34 4.37
C LYS A 165 19.42 5.51 5.31
N PRO A 166 20.04 5.66 6.50
CA PRO A 166 19.64 6.71 7.45
C PRO A 166 19.89 8.17 7.01
N ASP A 167 20.96 8.40 6.23
CA ASP A 167 21.42 9.76 5.92
C ASP A 167 20.96 10.31 4.56
N ILE A 168 19.96 9.68 3.95
CA ILE A 168 19.37 10.12 2.67
C ILE A 168 18.00 10.77 2.90
N THR A 169 17.55 11.56 1.93
CA THR A 169 16.18 12.10 1.92
C THR A 169 15.19 11.10 1.34
N TYR A 170 13.88 11.32 1.56
CA TYR A 170 12.84 10.52 0.91
C TYR A 170 12.96 10.57 -0.62
N ARG A 171 13.24 11.74 -1.18
CA ARG A 171 13.51 11.91 -2.62
C ARG A 171 14.70 11.09 -3.10
N GLN A 172 15.81 11.13 -2.37
CA GLN A 172 17.00 10.34 -2.71
C GLN A 172 16.73 8.83 -2.63
N TRP A 173 15.93 8.40 -1.65
CA TRP A 173 15.50 7.01 -1.53
C TRP A 173 14.64 6.56 -2.72
N ALA A 174 13.65 7.36 -3.13
CA ALA A 174 12.82 7.08 -4.30
C ALA A 174 13.64 7.04 -5.60
N GLU A 175 14.54 8.00 -5.81
CA GLU A 175 15.40 8.02 -6.99
C GLU A 175 16.34 6.81 -7.05
N ALA A 176 16.91 6.40 -5.91
CA ALA A 176 17.76 5.23 -5.83
C ALA A 176 16.96 3.95 -6.13
N THR A 177 15.75 3.85 -5.58
CA THR A 177 14.79 2.76 -5.85
C THR A 177 14.47 2.65 -7.34
N LYS A 178 14.06 3.77 -7.97
CA LYS A 178 13.75 3.82 -9.41
C LYS A 178 14.95 3.40 -10.27
N LYS A 179 16.15 3.87 -9.95
CA LYS A 179 17.40 3.46 -10.62
C LYS A 179 17.70 1.98 -10.42
N LYS A 180 17.38 1.42 -9.25
CA LYS A 180 17.60 0.01 -8.92
C LYS A 180 16.66 -0.91 -9.71
N ILE A 181 15.37 -0.59 -9.74
CA ILE A 181 14.35 -1.32 -10.51
C ILE A 181 14.73 -1.36 -11.99
N ALA A 182 15.08 -0.21 -12.57
CA ALA A 182 15.51 -0.13 -13.97
C ALA A 182 16.75 -0.98 -14.27
N LYS A 183 17.70 -1.08 -13.33
CA LYS A 183 18.91 -1.92 -13.47
C LYS A 183 18.62 -3.41 -13.32
N SER A 184 17.61 -3.77 -12.54
CA SER A 184 17.20 -5.16 -12.32
C SER A 184 16.44 -5.77 -13.51
N GLY A 185 16.16 -4.98 -14.56
CA GLY A 185 15.51 -5.45 -15.78
C GLY A 185 13.99 -5.47 -15.71
N PHE A 186 13.39 -4.97 -14.63
CA PHE A 186 11.95 -4.80 -14.53
C PHE A 186 11.48 -3.61 -15.37
N LYS A 187 10.30 -3.75 -15.98
CA LYS A 187 9.69 -2.69 -16.80
C LYS A 187 8.93 -1.66 -15.97
N GLN A 188 8.58 -1.98 -14.73
CA GLN A 188 7.85 -1.09 -13.85
C GLN A 188 8.70 0.14 -13.48
N ILE A 189 8.03 1.27 -13.29
CA ILE A 189 8.62 2.52 -12.85
C ILE A 189 7.93 2.88 -11.54
N SER A 190 8.66 2.79 -10.43
CA SER A 190 8.14 3.23 -9.13
C SER A 190 7.88 4.74 -9.14
N GLU A 191 6.83 5.16 -8.45
CA GLU A 191 6.48 6.56 -8.23
C GLU A 191 6.65 6.98 -6.78
N MET A 192 6.94 8.26 -6.57
CA MET A 192 6.82 8.90 -5.27
C MET A 192 6.14 10.25 -5.44
N GLN A 193 5.11 10.51 -4.63
CA GLN A 193 4.36 11.77 -4.62
C GLN A 193 4.35 12.37 -3.20
N GLY A 194 4.23 13.68 -3.10
CA GLY A 194 4.12 14.41 -1.83
C GLY A 194 4.72 15.81 -1.90
N PRO A 195 4.53 16.64 -0.86
CA PRO A 195 5.09 17.99 -0.80
C PRO A 195 6.61 17.99 -0.79
N ASP A 196 7.24 18.90 -1.56
CA ASP A 196 8.69 19.03 -1.60
C ASP A 196 9.33 19.18 -0.20
N CYS A 197 8.66 19.92 0.69
CA CYS A 197 9.12 20.11 2.07
C CYS A 197 9.16 18.82 2.91
N LEU A 198 8.38 17.79 2.54
CA LEU A 198 8.46 16.45 3.14
C LEU A 198 9.46 15.59 2.37
N LEU A 199 9.44 15.63 1.04
CA LEU A 199 10.30 14.80 0.20
C LEU A 199 11.81 15.07 0.43
N ASP A 200 12.15 16.31 0.77
CA ASP A 200 13.54 16.73 1.02
C ASP A 200 13.99 16.51 2.48
N LYS A 201 13.11 16.03 3.36
CA LYS A 201 13.51 15.62 4.73
C LYS A 201 14.34 14.33 4.68
N LYS A 202 15.25 14.21 5.65
CA LYS A 202 15.94 12.94 5.92
C LYS A 202 14.92 11.87 6.31
N VAL A 203 15.11 10.66 5.81
CA VAL A 203 14.19 9.55 6.10
C VAL A 203 14.11 9.33 7.61
N PHE A 204 12.88 9.32 8.14
CA PHE A 204 12.59 9.04 9.55
C PHE A 204 13.30 9.98 10.54
N SER A 205 13.54 11.26 10.16
CA SER A 205 14.10 12.26 11.09
C SER A 205 13.08 12.79 12.10
N ASP A 206 11.79 12.75 11.73
CA ASP A 206 10.68 13.30 12.52
C ASP A 206 9.73 12.19 12.98
N LYS A 207 8.68 12.53 13.72
CA LYS A 207 7.70 11.54 14.19
C LYS A 207 6.94 10.96 12.99
N THR A 208 7.21 9.70 12.65
CA THR A 208 6.80 9.12 11.37
C THR A 208 5.94 7.88 11.52
N LEU A 209 4.79 7.89 10.84
CA LEU A 209 3.98 6.70 10.59
C LEU A 209 4.23 6.22 9.15
N MET A 210 4.66 4.98 9.01
CA MET A 210 4.71 4.30 7.73
C MET A 210 3.61 3.25 7.66
N ILE A 211 2.83 3.27 6.59
CA ILE A 211 1.82 2.27 6.26
C ILE A 211 2.34 1.52 5.05
N GLN A 212 2.66 0.25 5.21
CA GLN A 212 3.02 -0.64 4.13
C GLN A 212 1.83 -1.51 3.77
N TYR A 213 1.52 -1.56 2.49
CA TYR A 213 0.59 -2.54 1.95
C TYR A 213 1.27 -3.34 0.83
N SER A 214 1.15 -4.67 0.90
CA SER A 214 1.64 -5.58 -0.13
C SER A 214 0.52 -6.55 -0.51
N GLY A 215 0.11 -6.52 -1.77
CA GLY A 215 -0.99 -7.34 -2.25
C GLY A 215 -1.43 -6.97 -3.65
N HIS A 216 -2.60 -7.46 -4.04
CA HIS A 216 -3.20 -7.11 -5.32
C HIS A 216 -3.75 -5.67 -5.30
N GLY A 217 -3.63 -5.02 -6.45
CA GLY A 217 -4.51 -3.91 -6.82
C GLY A 217 -5.42 -4.31 -7.99
N THR A 218 -6.41 -3.47 -8.24
CA THR A 218 -7.40 -3.61 -9.32
C THR A 218 -7.92 -2.24 -9.72
N TYR A 219 -8.71 -2.17 -10.78
CA TYR A 219 -9.42 -0.96 -11.19
C TYR A 219 -10.94 -1.21 -11.20
N GLY A 220 -11.70 -0.17 -10.91
CA GLY A 220 -13.14 -0.14 -11.14
C GLY A 220 -13.55 0.96 -12.09
N GLN A 221 -14.81 0.95 -12.50
CA GLN A 221 -15.35 2.03 -13.31
C GLN A 221 -15.39 3.31 -12.49
N ASP A 222 -14.72 4.37 -12.94
CA ASP A 222 -14.79 5.68 -12.32
C ASP A 222 -16.21 6.25 -12.51
N TYR A 223 -16.88 6.51 -11.39
CA TYR A 223 -18.22 7.09 -11.37
C TYR A 223 -18.22 8.58 -11.04
N ASN A 224 -17.10 9.14 -10.60
CA ASN A 224 -16.97 10.51 -10.12
C ASN A 224 -16.26 11.43 -11.16
N HIS A 225 -15.59 10.85 -12.16
CA HIS A 225 -14.83 11.47 -13.25
C HIS A 225 -13.64 12.32 -12.79
N ASP A 226 -12.88 11.87 -11.79
CA ASP A 226 -11.66 12.52 -11.32
C ASP A 226 -10.35 11.89 -11.82
N GLU A 227 -10.45 10.71 -12.44
CA GLU A 227 -9.40 10.02 -13.17
C GLU A 227 -9.40 10.46 -14.65
N GLU A 228 -8.24 10.75 -15.23
CA GLU A 228 -8.16 11.16 -16.66
C GLU A 228 -8.51 10.00 -17.61
N ASP A 229 -8.36 8.75 -17.15
CA ASP A 229 -8.68 7.53 -17.89
C ASP A 229 -10.07 6.95 -17.56
N GLY A 230 -10.75 7.49 -16.54
CA GLY A 230 -12.06 7.05 -16.10
C GLY A 230 -12.05 5.69 -15.38
N GLN A 231 -10.98 5.37 -14.64
CA GLN A 231 -10.88 4.16 -13.81
C GLN A 231 -10.43 4.46 -12.38
N ASP A 232 -11.23 4.06 -11.38
CA ASP A 232 -10.84 4.20 -9.97
C ASP A 232 -9.83 3.10 -9.60
N GLU A 233 -8.66 3.48 -9.06
CA GLU A 233 -7.69 2.54 -8.49
C GLU A 233 -8.20 1.92 -7.17
N MET A 234 -8.05 0.61 -7.00
CA MET A 234 -8.53 -0.08 -5.79
C MET A 234 -7.53 -1.09 -5.26
N MET A 235 -7.34 -1.09 -3.95
CA MET A 235 -6.60 -2.13 -3.24
C MET A 235 -7.49 -3.35 -3.04
N TYR A 236 -7.00 -4.55 -3.37
CA TYR A 236 -7.76 -5.78 -3.15
C TYR A 236 -7.39 -6.41 -1.81
N VAL A 237 -8.28 -6.30 -0.83
CA VAL A 237 -8.09 -6.89 0.51
C VAL A 237 -8.93 -8.17 0.70
N PHE A 238 -8.79 -8.85 1.84
CA PHE A 238 -9.30 -10.22 2.04
C PHE A 238 -10.79 -10.41 1.72
N ASP A 239 -11.62 -9.42 2.07
CA ASP A 239 -13.08 -9.44 1.91
C ASP A 239 -13.58 -8.47 0.80
N GLY A 240 -12.70 -7.95 -0.04
CA GLY A 240 -13.05 -7.15 -1.21
C GLY A 240 -12.12 -5.95 -1.43
N CYS A 241 -12.56 -4.98 -2.23
CA CYS A 241 -11.71 -3.86 -2.63
C CYS A 241 -11.90 -2.61 -1.76
N ILE A 242 -10.83 -1.88 -1.46
CA ILE A 242 -10.85 -0.52 -0.91
C ILE A 242 -10.54 0.42 -2.06
N VAL A 243 -11.43 1.36 -2.32
CA VAL A 243 -11.25 2.39 -3.38
C VAL A 243 -10.35 3.50 -2.85
N ASP A 244 -9.52 4.08 -3.71
CA ASP A 244 -8.66 5.22 -3.39
C ASP A 244 -9.40 6.39 -2.72
N ASP A 245 -10.64 6.67 -3.14
CA ASP A 245 -11.55 7.65 -2.54
C ASP A 245 -11.77 7.39 -1.03
N GLU A 246 -11.94 6.12 -0.63
CA GLU A 246 -12.10 5.74 0.78
C GLU A 246 -10.80 5.97 1.57
N LEU A 247 -9.64 5.77 0.95
CA LEU A 247 -8.33 6.02 1.57
C LEU A 247 -8.06 7.53 1.69
N SER A 248 -8.39 8.29 0.65
CA SER A 248 -8.28 9.74 0.61
C SER A 248 -9.14 10.40 1.69
N GLU A 249 -10.37 9.90 1.90
CA GLU A 249 -11.23 10.35 2.99
C GLU A 249 -10.57 10.13 4.36
N ILE A 250 -9.97 8.97 4.60
CA ILE A 250 -9.28 8.68 5.88
C ILE A 250 -8.03 9.55 6.04
N LEU A 251 -7.25 9.77 4.98
CA LEU A 251 -6.02 10.57 5.03
C LEU A 251 -6.29 12.08 5.17
N SER A 252 -7.50 12.54 4.82
CA SER A 252 -7.90 13.95 4.95
C SER A 252 -7.93 14.47 6.40
N VAL A 253 -7.83 13.59 7.40
CA VAL A 253 -7.82 13.95 8.83
C VAL A 253 -6.47 14.51 9.31
N ILE A 254 -5.43 14.41 8.47
CA ILE A 254 -4.05 14.88 8.74
C ILE A 254 -3.94 16.36 8.33
#